data_AF-A0A2D4FBN0-F1
#
_entry.id   AF-A0A2D4FBN0-F1
#
_cell.length_a   1.000
_cell.length_b   1.000
_cell.length_c   1.000
_cell.angle_alpha   90.00
_cell.angle_beta   90.00
_cell.angle_gamma   90.00
#
_symmetry.space_group_name_H-M   'P 1'
#
loop_
_entity.id
_entity.type
_entity.pdbx_description
1 polymer ?
#
loop_
_entity_poly.entity_id
_entity_poly.type
_entity_poly.pdbx_seq_one_letter_code
_entity_poly.pdbx_strand_id
1 'polypeptide(L)'
;YRAPEVILALGWSQPCDVWSIGCILIEYYLGFTVFQTHDSKEHLAMMERILGPLPVHMIKKSRKCYFHHNQLDWDEQSSAGRYVRRRCKPLKEFMHCHDKDHENLFDLIRKMLEYDPANRITLDEALQHHFFDPLKAR
;
A
#
# COMPACT_ATOMS: atom_id res chain seq x y z
N TYR A 1 7.88 0.14 -4.75
CA TYR A 1 6.94 1.17 -5.23
C TYR A 1 6.00 0.73 -6.37
N ARG A 2 6.06 -0.51 -6.91
CA ARG A 2 5.09 -0.94 -7.93
C ARG A 2 3.68 -1.05 -7.33
N ALA A 3 2.70 -0.43 -7.98
CA ALA A 3 1.30 -0.49 -7.59
C ALA A 3 0.69 -1.89 -7.84
N PRO A 4 -0.35 -2.30 -7.09
CA PRO A 4 -0.97 -3.62 -7.20
C PRO A 4 -1.52 -3.89 -8.61
N GLU A 5 -2.14 -2.91 -9.26
CA GLU A 5 -2.65 -3.04 -10.64
C GLU A 5 -1.54 -3.32 -11.67
N VAL A 6 -0.31 -2.84 -11.42
CA VAL A 6 0.86 -3.12 -12.25
C VAL A 6 1.33 -4.56 -12.04
N ILE A 7 1.41 -5.01 -10.79
CA ILE A 7 1.81 -6.39 -10.45
C ILE A 7 0.80 -7.41 -11.02
N LEU A 8 -0.49 -7.07 -10.95
CA LEU A 8 -1.60 -7.88 -11.44
C LEU A 8 -1.86 -7.74 -12.94
N ALA A 9 -1.14 -6.86 -13.64
CA ALA A 9 -1.29 -6.58 -15.06
C ALA A 9 -2.75 -6.21 -15.47
N LEU A 10 -3.39 -5.34 -14.68
CA LEU A 10 -4.77 -4.88 -14.89
C LEU A 10 -4.87 -3.62 -15.78
N GLY A 11 -3.75 -3.17 -16.33
CA GLY A 11 -3.60 -1.85 -16.92
C GLY A 11 -3.21 -0.82 -15.87
N TRP A 12 -2.52 0.24 -16.30
CA TRP A 12 -2.04 1.30 -15.41
C TRP A 12 -2.12 2.65 -16.12
N SER A 13 -2.30 3.69 -15.33
CA SER A 13 -2.21 5.10 -15.76
C SER A 13 -1.74 5.92 -14.56
N GLN A 14 -2.04 7.22 -14.53
CA GLN A 14 -1.64 8.18 -13.48
C GLN A 14 -1.79 7.69 -12.02
N PRO A 15 -2.84 6.93 -11.61
CA PRO A 15 -2.96 6.49 -10.21
C PRO A 15 -1.78 5.65 -9.69
N CYS A 16 -1.01 4.98 -10.55
CA CYS A 16 0.15 4.20 -10.09
C CYS A 16 1.26 5.09 -9.48
N ASP A 17 1.35 6.35 -9.90
CA ASP A 17 2.28 7.32 -9.34
C ASP A 17 1.87 7.73 -7.93
N VAL A 18 0.56 7.85 -7.67
CA VAL A 18 0.03 8.13 -6.33
C VAL A 18 0.42 7.03 -5.34
N TRP A 19 0.31 5.76 -5.75
CA TRP A 19 0.76 4.63 -4.92
C TRP A 19 2.26 4.73 -4.60
N SER A 20 3.06 5.08 -5.61
CA SER A 20 4.51 5.25 -5.45
C SER A 20 4.83 6.35 -4.44
N ILE A 21 4.11 7.47 -4.50
CA ILE A 21 4.24 8.57 -3.54
C ILE A 21 3.84 8.13 -2.13
N GLY A 22 2.73 7.40 -1.97
CA GLY A 22 2.32 6.85 -0.66
C GLY A 22 3.41 5.96 -0.03
N CYS A 23 4.08 5.13 -0.85
CA CYS A 23 5.22 4.33 -0.42
C CYS A 23 6.45 5.18 -0.03
N ILE A 24 6.72 6.27 -0.76
CA ILE A 24 7.83 7.19 -0.44
C ILE A 24 7.56 7.95 0.86
N LEU A 25 6.33 8.40 1.09
CA LEU A 25 5.95 9.13 2.31
C LEU A 25 6.13 8.27 3.56
N ILE A 26 5.70 7.01 3.54
CA ILE A 26 5.92 6.11 4.67
C ILE A 26 7.41 5.78 4.88
N GLU A 27 8.18 5.69 3.80
CA GLU A 27 9.62 5.50 3.90
C GLU A 27 10.33 6.71 4.50
N TYR A 28 9.94 7.93 4.15
CA TYR A 28 10.45 9.13 4.81
C TYR A 28 10.08 9.17 6.29
N TYR A 29 8.89 8.71 6.65
CA TYR A 29 8.45 8.63 8.03
C TYR A 29 9.24 7.62 8.86
N LEU A 30 9.51 6.43 8.30
CA LEU A 30 10.13 5.31 9.02
C LEU A 30 11.66 5.22 8.88
N GLY A 31 12.22 5.82 7.82
CA GLY A 31 13.63 5.70 7.45
C GLY A 31 14.00 4.40 6.72
N PHE A 32 13.03 3.58 6.32
CA PHE A 32 13.26 2.35 5.56
C PHE A 32 12.09 2.00 4.63
N THR A 33 12.37 1.23 3.57
CA THR A 33 11.36 0.77 2.61
C THR A 33 10.42 -0.27 3.22
N VAL A 34 9.11 0.01 3.22
CA VAL A 34 8.09 -0.91 3.77
C VAL A 34 7.92 -2.17 2.94
N PHE A 35 7.94 -2.05 1.60
CA PHE A 35 7.81 -3.17 0.67
C PHE A 35 9.16 -3.59 0.08
N GLN A 36 10.03 -4.16 0.92
CA GLN A 36 11.38 -4.58 0.55
C GLN A 36 11.40 -6.00 -0.05
N THR A 37 11.00 -6.13 -1.33
CA THR A 37 11.10 -7.41 -2.05
C THR A 37 11.25 -7.21 -3.56
N HIS A 38 11.82 -8.21 -4.21
CA HIS A 38 11.90 -8.33 -5.67
C HIS A 38 10.93 -9.37 -6.24
N ASP A 39 10.30 -10.20 -5.40
CA ASP A 39 9.32 -11.20 -5.82
C ASP A 39 7.89 -10.63 -5.83
N SER A 40 7.12 -10.94 -6.88
CA SER A 40 5.77 -10.40 -7.02
C SER A 40 4.76 -11.00 -6.05
N LYS A 41 4.87 -12.28 -5.69
CA LYS A 41 3.93 -12.96 -4.79
C LYS A 41 4.19 -12.52 -3.35
N GLU A 42 5.46 -12.43 -2.97
CA GLU A 42 5.88 -11.86 -1.68
C GLU A 42 5.44 -10.41 -1.54
N HIS A 43 5.55 -9.59 -2.59
CA HIS A 43 5.09 -8.20 -2.56
C HIS A 43 3.59 -8.11 -2.27
N LEU A 44 2.77 -8.93 -2.93
CA LEU A 44 1.33 -8.99 -2.67
C LEU A 44 1.04 -9.47 -1.23
N ALA A 45 1.80 -10.44 -0.71
CA ALA A 45 1.66 -10.88 0.68
C ALA A 45 2.01 -9.77 1.69
N MET A 46 3.06 -8.99 1.41
CA MET A 46 3.40 -7.81 2.21
C MET A 46 2.29 -6.76 2.16
N MET A 47 1.72 -6.50 0.98
CA MET A 47 0.57 -5.60 0.83
C MET A 47 -0.61 -6.09 1.68
N GLU A 48 -1.00 -7.37 1.58
CA GLU A 48 -2.12 -7.90 2.35
C GLU A 48 -1.91 -7.79 3.87
N ARG A 49 -0.67 -7.99 4.32
CA ARG A 49 -0.31 -7.88 5.73
C ARG A 49 -0.41 -6.45 6.26
N ILE A 50 -0.12 -5.45 5.43
CA ILE A 50 -0.05 -4.04 5.84
C ILE A 50 -1.41 -3.34 5.66
N LEU A 51 -2.08 -3.59 4.54
CA LEU A 51 -3.27 -2.87 4.10
C LEU A 51 -4.56 -3.68 4.22
N GLY A 52 -4.45 -4.99 4.50
CA GLY A 52 -5.57 -5.91 4.46
C GLY A 52 -5.75 -6.57 3.08
N PRO A 53 -6.74 -7.46 2.94
CA PRO A 53 -6.88 -8.34 1.77
C PRO A 53 -7.11 -7.55 0.47
N LEU A 54 -6.60 -8.09 -0.65
CA LEU A 54 -6.84 -7.49 -1.97
C LEU A 54 -8.33 -7.57 -2.37
N PRO A 55 -8.88 -6.54 -3.04
CA PRO A 55 -10.26 -6.58 -3.53
C PRO A 55 -10.49 -7.75 -4.50
N VAL A 56 -11.53 -8.56 -4.22
CA VAL A 56 -11.87 -9.76 -5.01
C VAL A 56 -12.06 -9.45 -6.50
N HIS A 57 -12.59 -8.27 -6.84
CA HIS A 57 -12.81 -7.88 -8.22
C HIS A 57 -11.48 -7.68 -8.99
N MET A 58 -10.41 -7.23 -8.33
CA MET A 58 -9.07 -7.11 -8.93
C MET A 58 -8.45 -8.49 -9.13
N ILE A 59 -8.60 -9.37 -8.13
CA ILE A 59 -8.13 -10.76 -8.18
C ILE A 59 -8.74 -11.49 -9.38
N LYS A 60 -10.07 -11.40 -9.55
CA LYS A 60 -10.78 -12.07 -10.65
C LYS A 60 -10.43 -11.53 -12.04
N LYS A 61 -10.05 -10.26 -12.15
CA LYS A 61 -9.63 -9.64 -13.43
C LYS A 61 -8.18 -9.98 -13.79
N SER A 62 -7.36 -10.36 -12.81
CA SER A 62 -5.95 -10.67 -13.01
C SER A 62 -5.77 -11.96 -13.80
N ARG A 63 -4.83 -11.97 -14.73
CA ARG A 63 -4.40 -13.18 -15.47
C ARG A 63 -3.27 -13.92 -14.76
N LYS A 64 -2.83 -13.46 -13.59
CA LYS A 64 -1.70 -14.03 -12.85
C LYS A 64 -2.13 -15.21 -11.98
N CYS A 65 -1.36 -16.29 -12.01
CA CYS A 65 -1.57 -17.48 -11.17
C CYS A 65 -1.01 -17.29 -9.75
N TYR A 66 -1.43 -16.22 -9.07
CA TYR A 66 -1.03 -15.95 -7.68
C TYR A 66 -2.13 -16.28 -6.66
N PHE A 67 -3.34 -16.57 -7.14
CA PHE A 67 -4.53 -16.69 -6.28
C PHE A 67 -5.20 -18.04 -6.45
N HIS A 68 -5.75 -18.56 -5.35
CA HIS A 68 -6.57 -19.76 -5.30
C HIS A 68 -7.81 -19.45 -4.45
N HIS A 69 -9.01 -19.79 -4.93
CA HIS A 69 -10.28 -19.46 -4.26
C HIS A 69 -10.47 -17.97 -3.90
N ASN A 70 -10.00 -17.05 -4.76
CA ASN A 70 -9.99 -15.59 -4.52
C ASN A 70 -9.14 -15.13 -3.31
N GLN A 71 -8.21 -15.96 -2.85
CA GLN A 71 -7.22 -15.61 -1.83
C GLN A 71 -5.83 -15.76 -2.40
N LEU A 72 -4.86 -15.01 -1.88
CA LEU A 72 -3.47 -15.15 -2.28
C LEU A 72 -2.98 -16.55 -1.90
N ASP A 73 -2.45 -17.28 -2.87
CA ASP A 73 -1.85 -18.59 -2.65
C ASP A 73 -0.45 -18.39 -2.03
N TRP A 74 -0.41 -18.21 -0.71
CA TRP A 74 0.79 -17.86 0.04
C TRP A 74 0.98 -18.77 1.25
N ASP A 75 2.16 -19.40 1.34
CA ASP A 75 2.55 -20.23 2.48
C ASP A 75 3.17 -19.35 3.59
N GLU A 76 2.41 -19.09 4.64
CA GLU A 76 2.89 -18.33 5.81
C GLU A 76 3.98 -19.03 6.62
N GLN A 77 4.06 -20.36 6.55
CA GLN A 77 5.05 -21.16 7.26
C GLN A 77 6.39 -21.24 6.52
N SER A 78 6.42 -20.91 5.23
CA SER A 78 7.65 -20.82 4.42
C SER A 78 8.68 -19.82 4.98
N SER A 79 9.93 -19.87 4.50
CA SER A 79 10.97 -18.89 4.88
C SER A 79 10.55 -17.45 4.52
N ALA A 80 9.98 -17.25 3.34
CA ALA A 80 9.45 -15.96 2.89
C ALA A 80 8.21 -15.54 3.70
N GLY A 81 7.29 -16.46 3.99
CA GLY A 81 6.13 -16.20 4.85
C GLY A 81 6.54 -15.71 6.25
N ARG A 82 7.55 -16.36 6.86
CA ARG A 82 8.12 -15.91 8.14
C ARG A 82 8.80 -14.54 8.04
N TYR A 83 9.45 -14.24 6.93
CA TYR A 83 10.05 -12.92 6.68
C TYR A 83 8.97 -11.83 6.65
N VAL A 84 7.94 -12.01 5.81
CA VAL A 84 6.80 -11.09 5.70
C VAL A 84 6.13 -10.88 7.05
N ARG A 85 5.83 -11.95 7.79
CA ARG A 85 5.17 -11.86 9.11
C ARG A 85 5.98 -11.08 10.14
N ARG A 86 7.31 -11.16 10.10
CA ARG A 86 8.19 -10.46 11.03
C ARG A 86 8.40 -9.00 10.67
N ARG A 87 8.42 -8.67 9.37
CA ARG A 87 8.70 -7.32 8.88
C ARG A 87 7.46 -6.46 8.69
N CYS A 88 6.33 -7.08 8.38
CA CYS A 88 5.09 -6.39 8.04
C CYS A 88 4.05 -6.52 9.15
N LYS A 89 3.50 -5.36 9.52
CA LYS A 89 2.40 -5.17 10.45
C LYS A 89 1.37 -4.22 9.82
N PRO A 90 0.12 -4.18 10.31
CA PRO A 90 -0.88 -3.26 9.81
C PRO A 90 -0.39 -1.81 9.76
N LEU A 91 -0.78 -1.06 8.73
CA LEU A 91 -0.29 0.30 8.44
C LEU A 91 -0.30 1.22 9.67
N LYS A 92 -1.40 1.21 10.43
CA LYS A 92 -1.57 2.07 11.62
C LYS A 92 -0.57 1.75 12.74
N GLU A 93 -0.08 0.53 12.84
CA GLU A 93 0.89 0.13 13.86
C GLU A 93 2.31 0.64 13.58
N PHE A 94 2.55 1.23 12.41
CA PHE A 94 3.80 1.93 12.11
C PHE A 94 3.84 3.35 12.70
N MET A 95 2.71 3.90 13.17
CA MET A 95 2.68 5.22 13.80
C MET A 95 3.48 5.21 15.10
N HIS A 96 4.42 6.14 15.26
CA HIS A 96 5.17 6.32 16.52
C HIS A 96 4.41 7.17 17.54
N CYS A 97 3.48 8.00 17.08
CA CYS A 97 2.67 8.90 17.89
C CYS A 97 1.24 8.96 17.36
N HIS A 98 0.28 9.30 18.24
CA HIS A 98 -1.15 9.47 17.93
C HIS A 98 -1.57 10.94 18.05
N ASP A 99 -0.68 11.88 17.76
CA ASP A 99 -1.08 13.26 17.57
C ASP A 99 -1.77 13.46 16.22
N LYS A 100 -2.44 14.61 16.08
CA LYS A 100 -3.27 14.93 14.93
C LYS A 100 -2.50 15.01 13.62
N ASP A 101 -1.24 15.46 13.65
CA ASP A 101 -0.43 15.59 12.43
C ASP A 101 -0.03 14.22 11.89
N HIS A 102 0.33 13.31 12.80
CA HIS A 102 0.60 11.91 12.48
C HIS A 102 -0.64 11.17 11.97
N GLU A 103 -1.79 11.36 12.61
CA GLU A 103 -3.06 10.80 12.13
C GLU A 103 -3.41 11.31 10.73
N ASN A 104 -3.24 12.61 10.47
CA ASN A 104 -3.47 13.19 9.15
C ASN A 104 -2.50 12.64 8.09
N LEU A 105 -1.22 12.45 8.43
CA LEU A 105 -0.24 11.84 7.53
C LEU A 105 -0.63 10.40 7.18
N PHE A 106 -0.99 9.60 8.18
CA PHE A 106 -1.34 8.19 7.95
C PHE A 106 -2.68 8.03 7.25
N ASP A 107 -3.64 8.95 7.43
CA ASP A 107 -4.86 8.97 6.60
C ASP A 107 -4.55 9.27 5.13
N LEU A 108 -3.67 10.24 4.86
CA LEU A 108 -3.22 10.54 3.49
C LEU A 108 -2.52 9.33 2.85
N ILE A 109 -1.55 8.72 3.56
CA ILE A 109 -0.84 7.53 3.09
C ILE A 109 -1.83 6.40 2.81
N ARG A 110 -2.79 6.14 3.71
CA ARG A 110 -3.80 5.09 3.51
C ARG A 110 -4.62 5.34 2.25
N LYS A 111 -5.03 6.59 1.98
CA LYS A 111 -5.77 6.96 0.76
C LYS A 111 -4.94 6.82 -0.52
N MET A 112 -3.62 7.09 -0.43
CA MET A 112 -2.68 6.88 -1.54
C MET A 112 -2.40 5.39 -1.79
N LEU A 113 -2.42 4.57 -0.74
CA LEU A 113 -2.24 3.12 -0.77
C LEU A 113 -3.55 2.34 -0.94
N GLU A 114 -4.58 2.97 -1.51
CA GLU A 114 -5.80 2.27 -1.90
C GLU A 114 -5.52 1.29 -3.05
N TYR A 115 -6.02 0.06 -2.93
CA TYR A 115 -5.74 -1.00 -3.89
C TYR A 115 -6.34 -0.70 -5.26
N ASP A 116 -7.63 -0.35 -5.28
CA ASP A 116 -8.34 -0.08 -6.52
C ASP A 116 -7.92 1.31 -7.04
N PRO A 117 -7.24 1.40 -8.19
CA PRO A 117 -6.80 2.69 -8.73
C PRO A 117 -7.97 3.63 -9.04
N ALA A 118 -9.20 3.12 -9.19
CA ALA A 118 -10.39 3.95 -9.39
C ALA A 118 -10.89 4.64 -8.10
N ASN A 119 -10.57 4.08 -6.93
CA ASN A 119 -10.94 4.65 -5.63
C ASN A 119 -9.76 5.34 -4.94
N ARG A 120 -8.54 5.23 -5.51
CA ARG A 120 -7.34 5.86 -5.00
C ARG A 120 -7.44 7.37 -5.15
N ILE A 121 -7.05 8.09 -4.09
CA ILE A 121 -7.04 9.56 -4.09
C ILE A 121 -6.23 10.10 -5.27
N THR A 122 -6.71 11.16 -5.90
CA THR A 122 -5.96 11.88 -6.93
C THR A 122 -4.93 12.82 -6.31
N LEU A 123 -3.94 13.27 -7.08
CA LEU A 123 -2.98 14.26 -6.58
C LEU A 123 -3.64 15.61 -6.28
N ASP A 124 -4.63 16.02 -7.06
CA ASP A 124 -5.39 17.25 -6.84
C ASP A 124 -6.14 17.21 -5.49
N GLU A 125 -6.80 16.09 -5.18
CA GLU A 125 -7.44 15.87 -3.88
C GLU A 125 -6.42 15.76 -2.75
N ALA A 126 -5.28 15.11 -2.98
CA ALA A 126 -4.21 14.96 -1.99
C ALA A 126 -3.62 16.32 -1.58
N LEU A 127 -3.45 17.26 -2.51
CA LEU A 127 -2.99 18.62 -2.22
C LEU A 127 -3.96 19.39 -1.32
N GLN A 128 -5.24 19.03 -1.34
CA GLN A 128 -6.27 19.60 -0.46
C GLN A 128 -6.38 18.89 0.90
N HIS A 129 -5.60 17.84 1.15
CA HIS A 129 -5.67 17.07 2.38
C HIS A 129 -5.28 17.87 3.64
N HIS A 130 -5.92 17.55 4.77
CA HIS A 130 -5.68 18.21 6.07
C HIS A 130 -4.23 18.12 6.56
N PHE A 131 -3.48 17.13 6.10
CA PHE A 131 -2.04 17.01 6.38
C PHE A 131 -1.26 18.26 5.93
N PHE A 132 -1.70 18.94 4.87
CA PHE A 132 -1.04 20.13 4.33
C PHE A 132 -1.61 21.45 4.86
N ASP A 133 -2.64 21.43 5.71
CA ASP A 133 -3.23 22.65 6.28
C ASP A 133 -2.21 23.56 6.99
N PRO A 134 -1.23 23.03 7.76
CA PRO A 134 -0.19 23.86 8.38
C PRO A 134 0.69 24.64 7.39
N LEU A 135 0.77 24.21 6.12
CA LEU A 135 1.52 24.90 5.06
C LEU A 135 0.73 26.04 4.42
N LYS A 136 -0.61 25.96 4.44
CA LYS A 136 -1.52 26.97 3.87
C LYS A 136 -1.67 28.20 4.76
N ALA A 137 -1.43 28.03 6.06
CA ALA A 137 -1.54 29.09 7.06
C ALA A 137 -0.28 29.98 7.17
N ARG A 138 0.70 29.78 6.29
CA ARG A 138 1.90 30.62 6.14
C ARG A 138 1.78 31.49 4.90
#